data_AF-A0A652JTH7-F1
#
_entry.id   AF-A0A652JTH7-F1
#
_cell.length_a   1.000
_cell.length_b   1.000
_cell.length_c   1.000
_cell.angle_alpha   90.00
_cell.angle_beta   90.00
_cell.angle_gamma   90.00
#
_symmetry.space_group_name_H-M   'P 1'
#
loop_
_entity.id
_entity.type
_entity.pdbx_description
1 polymer ?
#
loop_
_entity_poly.entity_id
_entity_poly.type
_entity_poly.pdbx_seq_one_letter_code
_entity_poly.pdbx_strand_id
1 'polypeptide(L)'
;MTSVPGQWPVSEPVDTSESNDQGAAHLALVAVQARFHVTLGSIRADLEEQPSPMAVLNAARRWNYAITAMADEVASSLKKAG
;
A
#
# COMPACT_ATOMS: atom_id res chain seq x y z
N MET A 1 -33.47 -36.76 -1.30
CA MET A 1 -33.73 -35.45 -1.94
C MET A 1 -32.38 -34.83 -2.24
N THR A 2 -31.96 -34.89 -3.50
CA THR A 2 -30.63 -34.46 -3.96
C THR A 2 -30.66 -32.95 -4.26
N SER A 3 -29.88 -32.15 -3.55
CA SER A 3 -29.73 -30.72 -3.84
C SER A 3 -29.04 -30.51 -5.19
N VAL A 4 -29.66 -29.74 -6.08
CA VAL A 4 -29.08 -29.37 -7.37
C VAL A 4 -28.13 -28.18 -7.16
N PRO A 5 -26.88 -28.24 -7.65
CA PRO A 5 -25.94 -27.12 -7.52
C PRO A 5 -26.51 -25.83 -8.12
N GLY A 6 -26.47 -24.73 -7.36
CA GLY A 6 -26.91 -23.40 -7.82
C GLY A 6 -28.35 -23.01 -7.47
N GLN A 7 -29.11 -23.84 -6.75
CA GLN A 7 -30.47 -23.51 -6.32
C GLN A 7 -30.49 -22.83 -4.94
N TRP A 8 -31.15 -21.68 -4.85
CA TRP A 8 -31.46 -20.99 -3.58
C TRP A 8 -32.90 -21.33 -3.15
N PRO A 9 -33.21 -21.55 -1.85
CA PRO A 9 -32.34 -21.59 -0.68
C PRO A 9 -31.53 -22.88 -0.53
N VAL A 10 -30.30 -22.74 -0.04
CA VAL A 10 -29.44 -23.86 0.34
C VAL A 10 -29.77 -24.25 1.79
N SER A 11 -30.03 -25.55 2.02
CA SER A 11 -30.42 -26.08 3.33
C SER A 11 -29.31 -25.99 4.39
N GLU A 12 -28.06 -25.98 3.94
CA GLU A 12 -26.87 -25.86 4.78
C GLU A 12 -25.95 -24.79 4.16
N PRO A 13 -26.11 -23.52 4.54
CA PRO A 13 -25.26 -22.46 4.03
C PRO A 13 -23.81 -22.68 4.50
N VAL A 14 -22.86 -22.45 3.59
CA VAL A 14 -21.43 -22.42 3.92
C VAL A 14 -21.20 -21.38 5.00
N ASP A 15 -20.52 -21.77 6.09
CA ASP A 15 -20.12 -20.84 7.13
C ASP A 15 -19.10 -19.85 6.55
N THR A 16 -19.54 -18.62 6.33
CA THR A 16 -18.70 -17.51 5.86
C THR A 16 -18.07 -16.76 7.02
N SER A 17 -17.93 -17.37 8.20
CA SER A 17 -17.00 -16.86 9.21
C SER A 17 -15.59 -16.97 8.62
N GLU A 18 -15.22 -16.00 7.80
CA GLU A 18 -13.93 -15.87 7.17
C GLU A 18 -12.87 -16.10 8.25
N SER A 19 -11.92 -16.99 7.97
CA SER A 19 -10.72 -17.13 8.77
C SER A 19 -10.20 -15.74 9.09
N ASN A 20 -10.14 -15.41 10.37
CA ASN A 20 -9.75 -14.11 10.94
C ASN A 20 -8.41 -13.60 10.33
N ASP A 21 -7.59 -14.53 9.84
CA ASP A 21 -6.31 -14.30 9.19
C ASP A 21 -6.42 -13.61 7.81
N GLN A 22 -7.45 -13.93 7.00
CA GLN A 22 -7.65 -13.31 5.68
C GLN A 22 -8.10 -11.85 5.82
N GLY A 23 -9.01 -11.59 6.77
CA GLY A 23 -9.42 -10.23 7.12
C GLY A 23 -8.25 -9.40 7.66
N ALA A 24 -7.44 -9.98 8.55
CA ALA A 24 -6.26 -9.31 9.09
C ALA A 24 -5.21 -8.98 8.02
N ALA A 25 -4.93 -9.92 7.10
CA ALA A 25 -4.00 -9.69 5.99
C ALA A 25 -4.50 -8.59 5.03
N HIS A 26 -5.81 -8.56 4.74
CA HIS A 26 -6.42 -7.53 3.92
C HIS A 26 -6.30 -6.15 4.58
N LEU A 27 -6.62 -6.02 5.87
CA LEU A 27 -6.48 -4.77 6.61
C LEU A 27 -5.02 -4.29 6.68
N ALA A 28 -4.06 -5.20 6.83
CA ALA A 28 -2.64 -4.87 6.80
C ALA A 28 -2.21 -4.30 5.43
N LEU A 29 -2.68 -4.90 4.34
CA LEU A 29 -2.43 -4.39 2.98
C LEU A 29 -3.02 -2.99 2.79
N VAL A 30 -4.27 -2.78 3.20
CA VAL A 30 -4.95 -1.48 3.11
C VAL A 30 -4.20 -0.43 3.93
N ALA A 31 -3.73 -0.76 5.13
CA ALA A 31 -2.94 0.15 5.96
C ALA A 31 -1.61 0.55 5.28
N VAL A 32 -0.91 -0.38 4.63
CA VAL A 32 0.31 -0.09 3.87
C VAL A 32 0.02 0.83 2.68
N GLN A 33 -1.04 0.55 1.92
CA GLN A 33 -1.45 1.40 0.80
C GLN A 33 -1.82 2.81 1.26
N ALA A 34 -2.57 2.93 2.36
CA ALA A 34 -2.93 4.23 2.95
C ALA A 34 -1.69 5.04 3.31
N ARG A 35 -0.69 4.43 3.97
CA ARG A 35 0.58 5.09 4.29
C ARG A 35 1.31 5.58 3.05
N PHE A 36 1.37 4.75 2.00
CA PHE A 36 1.98 5.14 0.74
C PHE A 36 1.31 6.36 0.12
N HIS A 37 -0.02 6.39 0.08
CA HIS A 37 -0.77 7.51 -0.47
C HIS A 37 -0.66 8.79 0.35
N VAL A 38 -0.60 8.69 1.69
CA VAL A 38 -0.35 9.85 2.57
C VAL A 38 1.01 10.47 2.25
N THR A 39 2.06 9.66 2.12
CA THR A 39 3.40 10.15 1.77
C THR A 39 3.45 10.76 0.36
N LEU A 40 2.77 10.15 -0.62
CA LEU A 40 2.69 10.77 -1.95
C LEU A 40 1.92 12.09 -1.93
N GLY A 41 0.90 12.20 -1.09
CA GLY A 41 0.15 13.44 -0.89
C GLY A 41 1.02 14.57 -0.37
N SER A 42 1.93 14.30 0.59
CA SER A 42 2.84 15.33 1.10
C SER A 42 3.89 15.75 0.08
N ILE A 43 4.45 14.81 -0.70
CA ILE A 43 5.36 15.15 -1.79
C ILE A 43 4.64 16.00 -2.84
N ARG A 44 3.40 15.67 -3.18
CA ARG A 44 2.60 16.48 -4.11
C ARG A 44 2.40 17.91 -3.59
N ALA A 45 2.06 18.07 -2.32
CA ALA A 45 1.89 19.40 -1.73
C ALA A 45 3.16 20.25 -1.86
N ASP A 46 4.34 19.70 -1.55
CA ASP A 46 5.63 20.40 -1.74
C ASP A 46 5.86 20.78 -3.21
N LEU A 47 5.52 19.91 -4.16
CA LEU A 47 5.67 20.22 -5.59
C LEU A 47 4.72 21.32 -6.05
N GLU A 48 3.49 21.38 -5.51
CA GLU A 48 2.49 22.40 -5.84
C GLU A 48 2.84 23.79 -5.28
N GLU A 49 3.60 23.86 -4.17
CA GLU A 49 4.06 25.12 -3.57
C GLU A 49 5.23 25.79 -4.31
N GLN A 50 5.85 25.11 -5.28
CA GLN A 50 7.03 25.62 -5.95
C GLN A 50 6.70 26.84 -6.85
N PRO A 51 7.54 27.89 -6.85
CA PRO A 51 7.22 29.18 -7.49
C PRO A 51 7.32 29.18 -9.02
N SER A 52 7.84 28.12 -9.63
CA SER A 52 8.02 28.04 -11.09
C SER A 52 8.13 26.59 -11.57
N PRO A 53 7.87 26.31 -12.87
CA PRO A 53 8.01 24.97 -13.44
C PRO A 53 9.41 24.38 -13.24
N MET A 54 10.46 25.22 -13.30
CA MET A 54 11.82 24.72 -13.06
C MET A 54 12.08 24.37 -11.60
N ALA A 55 11.49 25.11 -10.67
CA ALA A 55 11.56 24.78 -9.25
C ALA A 55 10.87 23.44 -8.95
N VAL A 56 9.72 23.16 -9.59
CA VAL A 56 9.04 21.84 -9.53
C VAL A 56 9.97 20.71 -9.96
N LEU A 57 10.59 20.83 -11.14
CA LEU A 57 11.48 19.79 -11.66
C LEU A 57 12.73 19.58 -10.78
N ASN A 58 13.27 20.67 -10.22
CA ASN A 58 14.39 20.57 -9.29
C ASN A 58 13.96 19.91 -7.97
N ALA A 59 12.79 20.24 -7.42
CA ALA A 59 12.23 19.59 -6.24
C ALA A 59 12.00 18.09 -6.47
N ALA A 60 11.43 17.71 -7.62
CA ALA A 60 11.23 16.32 -8.00
C ALA A 60 12.54 15.52 -8.05
N ARG A 61 13.61 16.10 -8.60
CA ARG A 61 14.94 15.45 -8.61
C ARG A 61 15.50 15.25 -7.19
N ARG A 62 15.31 16.23 -6.29
CA ARG A 62 15.73 16.11 -4.88
C ARG A 62 14.99 14.98 -4.18
N TRP A 63 13.67 14.89 -4.38
CA TRP A 63 12.86 13.81 -3.82
C TRP A 63 13.30 12.43 -4.32
N ASN A 64 13.53 12.29 -5.64
CA ASN A 64 14.03 11.04 -6.20
C ASN A 64 15.38 10.64 -5.59
N TYR A 65 16.31 11.59 -5.48
CA TYR A 65 17.61 11.34 -4.86
C TYR A 65 17.48 10.90 -3.39
N ALA A 66 16.67 11.61 -2.60
CA ALA A 66 16.45 11.28 -1.20
C ALA A 66 15.84 9.88 -1.02
N ILE A 67 14.84 9.52 -1.84
CA ILE A 67 14.20 8.21 -1.80
C ILE A 67 15.21 7.10 -2.12
N THR A 68 16.03 7.28 -3.15
CA THR A 68 17.07 6.29 -3.50
C THR A 68 18.11 6.15 -2.40
N ALA A 69 18.60 7.26 -1.84
CA ALA A 69 19.57 7.22 -0.74
C ALA A 69 19.01 6.49 0.48
N MET A 70 17.77 6.77 0.88
CA MET A 70 17.11 6.06 1.98
C MET A 70 16.95 4.57 1.69
N ALA A 71 16.63 4.19 0.45
CA ALA A 71 16.52 2.79 0.05
C ALA A 71 17.86 2.05 0.18
N ASP A 72 18.96 2.67 -0.24
CA ASP A 72 20.31 2.12 -0.11
C ASP A 72 20.73 1.95 1.36
N GLU A 73 20.41 2.93 2.21
CA GLU A 73 20.67 2.86 3.66
C GLU A 73 19.91 1.73 4.35
N VAL A 74 18.61 1.59 4.04
CA VAL A 74 17.77 0.51 4.58
C VAL A 74 18.27 -0.85 4.09
N ALA A 75 18.58 -0.99 2.79
CA ALA A 75 19.10 -2.23 2.24
C ALA A 75 20.46 -2.61 2.84
N SER A 76 21.35 -1.63 3.04
CA SER A 76 22.65 -1.82 3.70
C SER A 76 22.48 -2.28 5.15
N SER A 77 21.54 -1.67 5.88
CA SER A 77 21.22 -2.05 7.27
C SER A 77 20.70 -3.48 7.36
N LEU A 78 19.81 -3.88 6.44
CA LEU A 78 19.29 -5.25 6.39
C LEU A 78 20.38 -6.28 6.06
N LYS A 79 21.29 -5.97 5.13
CA LYS A 79 22.42 -6.85 4.79
C LYS A 79 23.40 -7.05 5.94
N LYS A 80 23.55 -6.09 6.85
CA LYS A 80 24.43 -6.20 8.03
C LYS A 80 23.79 -6.96 9.19
N ALA A 81 22.46 -7.04 9.22
CA ALA A 81 21.70 -7.68 10.29
C ALA A 81 21.44 -9.18 10.05
N GLY A 82 21.62 -9.65 8.81
CA GLY A 82 21.58 -11.08 8.44
C GLY A 82 22.99 -11.65 8.28
#